data_AF-A0A838J4F3-F1
#
_entry.id   AF-A0A838J4F3-F1
#
_cell.length_a   1.000
_cell.length_b   1.000
_cell.length_c   1.000
_cell.angle_alpha   90.00
_cell.angle_beta   90.00
_cell.angle_gamma   90.00
#
_symmetry.space_group_name_H-M   'P 1'
#
loop_
_entity.id
_entity.type
_entity.pdbx_description
1 polymer ?
#
loop_
_entity_poly.entity_id
_entity_poly.type
_entity_poly.pdbx_seq_one_letter_code
_entity_poly.pdbx_strand_id
1 'polypeptide(L)'
;MLGAQQPLLAHLDSWENLERWCELLVAIQEERQCVGGCPVGSLASELADQDEEARLALVRSFDQWEQYLFEGFTSMRERGELRPDANPGELAVTVMTSLQGGLLLTQTRKTTRPLQIALRAALTYVRSFATGIEASFTG
;
A
#
# COMPACT_ATOMS: atom_id res chain seq x y z
N MET A 1 -10.90 -13.44 4.31
CA MET A 1 -10.14 -12.32 4.90
C MET A 1 -9.81 -11.21 3.90
N LEU A 2 -9.62 -11.46 2.59
CA LEU A 2 -9.61 -10.41 1.55
C LEU A 2 -11.01 -9.80 1.27
N GLY A 3 -12.07 -10.59 1.46
CA GLY A 3 -13.45 -10.16 1.12
C GLY A 3 -14.03 -9.00 1.96
N ALA A 4 -13.47 -8.70 3.14
CA ALA A 4 -13.97 -7.59 3.97
C ALA A 4 -13.45 -6.21 3.55
N GLN A 5 -12.43 -6.14 2.67
CA GLN A 5 -11.81 -4.90 2.19
C GLN A 5 -12.07 -4.63 0.70
N GLN A 6 -12.77 -5.53 0.02
CA GLN A 6 -12.95 -5.56 -1.43
C GLN A 6 -13.57 -4.28 -2.04
N PRO A 7 -14.54 -3.59 -1.40
CA PRO A 7 -15.10 -2.34 -1.94
C PRO A 7 -14.13 -1.15 -1.89
N LEU A 8 -13.23 -1.12 -0.91
CA LEU A 8 -12.29 -0.02 -0.68
C LEU A 8 -11.04 -0.11 -1.56
N LEU A 9 -10.69 -1.31 -2.02
CA LEU A 9 -9.57 -1.54 -2.93
C LEU A 9 -9.92 -1.24 -4.39
N ALA A 10 -11.21 -1.24 -4.75
CA ALA A 10 -11.66 -1.07 -6.14
C ALA A 10 -11.54 0.37 -6.68
N HIS A 11 -11.13 1.35 -5.87
CA HIS A 11 -11.14 2.78 -6.23
C HIS A 11 -9.84 3.50 -5.84
N LEU A 12 -8.69 2.83 -5.88
CA LEU A 12 -7.37 3.43 -5.57
C LEU A 12 -6.79 4.26 -6.73
N ASP A 13 -7.67 4.95 -7.45
CA ASP A 13 -7.34 5.66 -8.68
C ASP A 13 -7.37 7.18 -8.52
N SER A 14 -7.37 7.72 -7.30
CA SER A 14 -7.26 9.16 -7.06
C SER A 14 -6.47 9.44 -5.80
N TRP A 15 -5.88 10.63 -5.70
CA TRP A 15 -5.14 11.06 -4.51
C TRP A 15 -5.98 10.99 -3.23
N GLU A 16 -7.23 11.42 -3.32
CA GLU A 16 -8.16 11.39 -2.18
C GLU A 16 -8.46 9.95 -1.73
N ASN A 17 -8.70 9.04 -2.68
CA ASN A 17 -8.98 7.64 -2.33
C ASN A 17 -7.74 6.93 -1.76
N LEU A 18 -6.55 7.22 -2.27
CA LEU A 18 -5.28 6.71 -1.74
C LEU A 18 -5.05 7.17 -0.29
N GLU A 19 -5.32 8.44 0.00
CA GLU A 19 -5.21 9.00 1.35
C GLU A 19 -6.22 8.37 2.31
N ARG A 20 -7.49 8.31 1.91
CA ARG A 20 -8.56 7.64 2.69
C ARG A 20 -8.24 6.18 2.96
N TRP A 21 -7.68 5.46 1.99
CA TRP A 21 -7.26 4.08 2.18
C TRP A 21 -6.13 3.96 3.22
N CYS A 22 -5.15 4.87 3.18
CA CYS A 22 -4.08 4.90 4.18
C CYS A 22 -4.62 5.19 5.59
N GLU A 23 -5.54 6.15 5.73
CA GLU A 23 -6.20 6.47 6.99
C GLU A 23 -6.98 5.27 7.54
N LEU A 24 -7.72 4.57 6.67
CA LEU A 24 -8.45 3.37 7.05
C LEU A 24 -7.51 2.27 7.56
N LEU A 25 -6.39 2.03 6.89
CA LEU A 25 -5.41 1.04 7.33
C LEU A 25 -4.85 1.35 8.72
N VAL A 26 -4.62 2.63 9.01
CA VAL A 26 -4.20 3.10 10.34
C VAL A 26 -5.32 2.86 11.36
N ALA A 27 -6.55 3.27 11.07
CA ALA A 27 -7.70 3.09 11.95
C ALA A 27 -7.94 1.60 12.29
N ILE A 28 -7.84 0.70 11.31
CA ILE A 28 -7.94 -0.76 11.53
C ILE A 28 -6.88 -1.24 12.54
N GLN A 29 -5.66 -0.71 12.49
CA GLN A 29 -4.63 -1.09 13.47
C GLN A 29 -4.89 -0.50 14.85
N GLU A 30 -5.48 0.70 14.95
CA GLU A 30 -5.89 1.30 16.22
C GLU A 30 -6.99 0.47 16.89
N GLU A 31 -8.03 0.10 16.14
CA GLU A 31 -9.12 -0.79 16.60
C GLU A 31 -8.59 -2.14 17.09
N ARG A 32 -7.59 -2.70 16.40
CA ARG A 32 -6.93 -3.95 16.78
C ARG A 32 -5.88 -3.80 17.87
N GLN A 33 -5.72 -2.61 18.45
CA GLN A 33 -4.69 -2.32 19.45
C GLN A 33 -3.27 -2.71 18.97
N CYS A 34 -3.01 -2.55 17.67
CA CYS A 34 -1.77 -2.92 17.01
C CYS A 34 -1.40 -4.42 17.18
N VAL A 35 -2.40 -5.30 17.14
CA VAL A 35 -2.22 -6.76 17.19
C VAL A 35 -2.51 -7.39 15.83
N GLY A 36 -1.68 -8.36 15.44
CA GLY A 36 -1.91 -9.23 14.29
C GLY A 36 -1.24 -8.80 12.98
N GLY A 37 -0.79 -7.55 12.84
CA GLY A 37 -0.08 -7.09 11.65
C GLY A 37 -0.86 -7.33 10.36
N CYS A 38 -0.16 -7.74 9.29
CA CYS A 38 -0.79 -8.27 8.08
C CYS A 38 -0.97 -9.80 8.20
N PRO A 39 -2.20 -10.35 8.12
CA PRO A 39 -2.40 -11.80 8.17
C PRO A 39 -1.62 -12.57 7.10
N VAL A 40 -1.56 -12.05 5.87
CA VAL A 40 -0.81 -12.66 4.76
C VAL A 40 0.70 -12.53 5.00
N GLY A 41 1.17 -11.37 5.46
CA GLY A 41 2.59 -11.16 5.78
C GLY A 41 3.12 -12.02 6.92
N SER A 42 2.30 -12.27 7.94
CA SER A 42 2.64 -13.17 9.04
C SER A 42 2.80 -14.62 8.54
N LEU A 43 1.83 -15.10 7.75
CA LEU A 43 1.92 -16.45 7.14
C LEU A 43 3.11 -16.56 6.17
N ALA A 44 3.43 -15.51 5.44
CA ALA A 44 4.61 -15.49 4.58
C ALA A 44 5.91 -15.62 5.37
N SER A 45 6.02 -14.95 6.52
CA SER A 45 7.20 -15.05 7.39
C SER A 45 7.39 -16.45 7.98
N GLU A 46 6.30 -17.20 8.17
CA GLU A 46 6.33 -18.55 8.74
C GLU A 46 6.54 -19.64 7.68
N LEU A 47 5.91 -19.51 6.51
CA LEU A 47 5.76 -20.61 5.54
C LEU A 47 6.64 -20.47 4.29
N ALA A 48 7.09 -19.26 3.93
CA ALA A 48 7.73 -19.03 2.63
C ALA A 48 9.00 -19.86 2.40
N ASP A 49 9.76 -20.16 3.45
CA ASP A 49 11.00 -20.95 3.37
C ASP A 49 10.80 -22.46 3.60
N GLN A 50 9.57 -22.88 3.93
CA GLN A 50 9.26 -24.24 4.38
C GLN A 50 8.32 -24.99 3.44
N ASP A 51 7.41 -24.27 2.76
CA ASP A 51 6.35 -24.85 1.94
C ASP A 51 6.18 -24.03 0.65
N GLU A 52 6.60 -24.61 -0.47
CA GLU A 52 6.55 -23.98 -1.80
C GLU A 52 5.11 -23.76 -2.28
N GLU A 53 4.17 -24.66 -1.96
CA GLU A 53 2.77 -24.51 -2.36
C GLU A 53 2.12 -23.36 -1.59
N ALA A 54 2.37 -23.29 -0.27
CA ALA A 54 1.94 -22.18 0.56
C ALA A 54 2.58 -20.87 0.11
N ARG A 55 3.88 -20.85 -0.19
CA ARG A 55 4.60 -19.68 -0.72
C ARG A 55 3.94 -19.16 -2.00
N LEU A 56 3.62 -20.04 -2.95
CA LEU A 56 2.95 -19.65 -4.19
C LEU A 56 1.52 -19.14 -3.95
N ALA A 57 0.79 -19.68 -2.97
CA ALA A 57 -0.52 -19.17 -2.58
C ALA A 57 -0.45 -17.76 -1.97
N LEU A 58 0.59 -17.49 -1.18
CA LEU A 58 0.85 -16.17 -0.60
C LEU A 58 1.26 -15.16 -1.67
N VAL A 59 2.09 -15.55 -2.64
CA VAL A 59 2.41 -14.71 -3.82
C VAL A 59 1.13 -14.27 -4.52
N ARG A 60 0.23 -15.20 -4.87
CA ARG A 60 -1.05 -14.87 -5.50
C ARG A 60 -1.91 -13.91 -4.67
N SER A 61 -1.82 -14.00 -3.35
CA SER A 61 -2.56 -13.13 -2.43
C SER A 61 -2.02 -11.70 -2.45
N PHE A 62 -0.69 -11.54 -2.50
CA PHE A 62 -0.06 -10.24 -2.67
C PHE A 62 -0.29 -9.68 -4.08
N ASP A 63 -0.13 -10.49 -5.12
CA ASP A 63 -0.36 -10.08 -6.52
C ASP A 63 -1.78 -9.52 -6.70
N GLN A 64 -2.80 -10.19 -6.12
CA GLN A 64 -4.17 -9.71 -6.18
C GLN A 64 -4.33 -8.34 -5.50
N TRP A 65 -3.62 -8.09 -4.41
CA TRP A 65 -3.70 -6.82 -3.71
C TRP A 65 -2.93 -5.71 -4.43
N GLU A 66 -1.72 -6.02 -4.92
CA GLU A 66 -0.90 -5.10 -5.73
C GLU A 66 -1.59 -4.72 -7.04
N GLN A 67 -2.38 -5.63 -7.63
CA GLN A 67 -3.12 -5.38 -8.85
C GLN A 67 -4.10 -4.19 -8.73
N TYR A 68 -4.74 -4.00 -7.58
CA TYR A 68 -5.61 -2.84 -7.35
C TYR A 68 -4.84 -1.51 -7.37
N LEU A 69 -3.63 -1.50 -6.80
CA LEU A 69 -2.75 -0.32 -6.84
C LEU A 69 -2.23 -0.08 -8.27
N PHE A 70 -1.83 -1.14 -8.96
CA PHE A 70 -1.38 -1.08 -10.34
C PHE A 70 -2.45 -0.51 -11.28
N GLU A 71 -3.68 -1.00 -11.17
CA GLU A 71 -4.82 -0.51 -11.96
C GLU A 71 -5.13 0.96 -11.64
N GLY A 72 -5.13 1.32 -10.35
CA GLY A 72 -5.33 2.70 -9.91
C GLY A 72 -4.28 3.67 -10.47
N PHE A 73 -2.99 3.35 -10.33
CA PHE A 73 -1.90 4.17 -10.86
C PHE A 73 -1.88 4.20 -12.38
N THR A 74 -2.26 3.11 -13.05
CA THR A 74 -2.42 3.09 -14.51
C THR A 74 -3.50 4.06 -14.95
N SER A 75 -4.67 4.03 -14.31
CA SER A 75 -5.79 4.94 -14.58
C SER A 75 -5.41 6.40 -14.34
N MET A 76 -4.73 6.71 -13.23
CA MET A 76 -4.22 8.08 -12.95
C MET A 76 -3.25 8.56 -14.04
N ARG A 77 -2.35 7.68 -14.50
CA ARG A 77 -1.41 8.01 -15.59
C ARG A 77 -2.12 8.23 -16.92
N GLU A 78 -3.09 7.39 -17.26
CA GLU A 78 -3.90 7.53 -18.49
C GLU A 78 -4.71 8.83 -18.52
N ARG A 79 -5.18 9.30 -17.36
CA ARG A 79 -5.84 10.60 -17.20
C ARG A 79 -4.87 11.79 -17.15
N GLY A 80 -3.57 11.53 -17.19
CA GLY A 80 -2.53 12.56 -17.15
C GLY A 80 -2.31 13.18 -15.78
N GLU A 81 -2.72 12.53 -14.69
CA GLU A 81 -2.46 12.95 -13.30
C GLU A 81 -1.07 12.52 -12.82
N LEU A 82 -0.51 11.46 -13.41
CA LEU A 82 0.87 11.03 -13.24
C LEU A 82 1.66 11.27 -14.54
N ARG A 83 2.94 11.60 -14.41
CA ARG A 83 3.83 11.81 -15.55
C ARG A 83 3.92 10.54 -16.41
N PRO A 84 4.17 10.67 -17.73
CA PRO A 84 4.30 9.51 -18.62
C PRO A 84 5.43 8.54 -18.24
N ASP A 85 6.48 9.02 -17.57
CA ASP A 85 7.62 8.22 -17.10
C ASP A 85 7.35 7.49 -15.77
N ALA A 86 6.21 7.74 -15.12
CA ALA A 86 5.80 6.98 -13.94
C ALA A 86 5.54 5.52 -14.33
N ASN A 87 6.14 4.58 -13.59
CA ASN A 87 5.90 3.14 -13.75
C ASN A 87 4.88 2.65 -12.70
N PRO A 88 3.61 2.38 -13.06
CA PRO A 88 2.57 1.93 -12.12
C PRO A 88 2.94 0.68 -11.34
N GLY A 89 3.68 -0.25 -11.94
CA GLY A 89 4.11 -1.47 -11.25
C GLY A 89 5.09 -1.19 -10.12
N GLU A 90 6.10 -0.35 -10.37
CA GLU A 90 7.06 0.06 -9.34
C GLU A 90 6.38 0.88 -8.22
N LEU A 91 5.43 1.74 -8.58
CA LEU A 91 4.65 2.51 -7.60
C LEU A 91 3.79 1.58 -6.72
N ALA A 92 3.14 0.59 -7.30
CA ALA A 92 2.34 -0.40 -6.58
C ALA A 92 3.20 -1.20 -5.58
N VAL A 93 4.33 -1.74 -6.04
CA VAL A 93 5.29 -2.47 -5.19
C VAL A 93 5.84 -1.58 -4.07
N THR A 94 6.14 -0.32 -4.37
CA THR A 94 6.64 0.64 -3.36
C THR A 94 5.64 0.87 -2.24
N VAL A 95 4.36 1.05 -2.59
CA VAL A 95 3.28 1.21 -1.60
C VAL A 95 3.06 -0.07 -0.80
N MET A 96 3.02 -1.23 -1.47
CA MET A 96 2.80 -2.52 -0.81
C MET A 96 3.91 -2.86 0.18
N THR A 97 5.17 -2.73 -0.24
CA THR A 97 6.34 -2.99 0.62
C THR A 97 6.38 -2.03 1.82
N SER A 98 6.07 -0.75 1.62
CA SER A 98 5.96 0.24 2.70
C SER A 98 4.88 -0.12 3.71
N LEU A 99 3.73 -0.60 3.21
CA LEU A 99 2.63 -1.08 4.04
C LEU A 99 3.03 -2.29 4.88
N GLN A 100 3.65 -3.32 4.27
CA GLN A 100 4.08 -4.52 5.00
C GLN A 100 5.10 -4.19 6.10
N GLY A 101 6.12 -3.38 5.80
CA GLY A 101 7.11 -2.93 6.79
C GLY A 101 6.47 -2.07 7.90
N GLY A 102 5.52 -1.21 7.53
CA GLY A 102 4.78 -0.38 8.47
C GLY A 102 3.91 -1.20 9.44
N LEU A 103 3.22 -2.22 8.93
CA LEU A 103 2.40 -3.14 9.72
C LEU A 103 3.24 -4.00 10.67
N LEU A 104 4.37 -4.52 10.19
CA LEU A 104 5.33 -5.25 11.00
C LEU A 104 5.78 -4.42 12.21
N LEU A 105 6.32 -3.21 11.97
CA LEU A 105 6.80 -2.35 13.06
C LEU A 105 5.68 -1.85 13.97
N THR A 106 4.47 -1.64 13.42
CA THR A 106 3.28 -1.30 14.22
C THR A 106 2.95 -2.40 15.21
N GLN A 107 2.94 -3.66 14.75
CA GLN A 107 2.69 -4.82 15.61
C GLN A 107 3.76 -4.99 16.68
N THR A 108 5.03 -4.79 16.32
CA THR A 108 6.17 -4.92 17.26
C THR A 108 6.18 -3.82 18.30
N ARG A 109 5.95 -2.56 17.90
CA ARG A 109 6.07 -1.39 18.78
C ARG A 109 4.79 -1.02 19.51
N LYS A 110 3.66 -1.64 19.16
CA LYS A 110 2.33 -1.36 19.73
C LYS A 110 1.91 0.09 19.58
N THR A 111 2.18 0.65 18.40
CA THR A 111 1.79 2.01 18.01
C THR A 111 1.63 2.08 16.50
N THR A 112 0.67 2.84 16.01
CA THR A 112 0.42 3.05 14.57
C THR A 112 1.39 4.02 13.91
N ARG A 113 2.25 4.67 14.69
CA ARG A 113 3.21 5.67 14.18
C ARG A 113 4.10 5.16 13.03
N PRO A 114 4.66 3.94 13.06
CA PRO A 114 5.46 3.43 11.94
C PRO A 114 4.67 3.31 10.65
N LEU A 115 3.43 2.79 10.72
CA LEU A 115 2.55 2.67 9.57
C LEU A 115 2.20 4.03 8.97
N GLN A 116 1.83 5.01 9.80
CA GLN A 116 1.55 6.38 9.37
C GLN A 116 2.74 7.00 8.62
N ILE A 117 3.96 6.84 9.15
CA ILE A 117 5.18 7.37 8.53
C ILE A 117 5.44 6.68 7.19
N ALA A 118 5.36 5.34 7.15
CA ALA A 118 5.65 4.56 5.96
C ALA A 118 4.68 4.87 4.81
N LEU A 119 3.36 4.89 5.09
CA LEU A 119 2.35 5.21 4.09
C LEU A 119 2.48 6.64 3.56
N ARG A 120 2.72 7.62 4.45
CA ARG A 120 2.95 9.01 4.03
C ARG A 120 4.20 9.14 3.15
N ALA A 121 5.28 8.43 3.49
CA ALA A 121 6.50 8.44 2.68
C ALA A 121 6.26 7.82 1.29
N ALA A 122 5.55 6.69 1.23
CA ALA A 122 5.17 6.06 -0.02
C ALA A 122 4.30 6.97 -0.89
N LEU A 123 3.25 7.59 -0.32
CA LEU A 123 2.41 8.53 -1.08
C LEU A 123 3.17 9.79 -1.50
N THR A 124 4.12 10.27 -0.69
CA THR A 124 5.01 11.39 -1.09
C THR A 124 5.86 11.01 -2.30
N TYR A 125 6.40 9.79 -2.31
CA TYR A 125 7.15 9.26 -3.45
C TYR A 125 6.27 9.14 -4.69
N VAL A 126 5.07 8.56 -4.59
CA VAL A 126 4.10 8.50 -5.70
C VAL A 126 3.75 9.89 -6.21
N ARG A 127 3.48 10.85 -5.31
CA ARG A 127 3.22 12.26 -5.66
C ARG A 127 4.38 12.94 -6.36
N SER A 128 5.63 12.49 -6.18
CA SER A 128 6.77 13.05 -6.94
C SER A 128 6.67 12.81 -8.45
N PHE A 129 5.78 11.90 -8.88
CA PHE A 129 5.42 11.66 -10.27
C PHE A 129 4.12 12.35 -10.69
N ALA A 130 3.48 13.16 -9.83
CA ALA A 130 2.29 13.90 -10.22
C ALA A 130 2.60 14.91 -11.34
N THR A 131 1.71 15.06 -12.29
CA THR A 131 1.76 16.18 -13.25
C THR A 131 1.36 17.47 -12.55
N GLY A 132 1.98 18.60 -12.93
CA GLY A 132 1.59 19.91 -12.37
C GLY A 132 2.19 20.28 -11.01
N ILE A 133 3.24 19.60 -10.53
CA ILE A 133 4.12 20.21 -9.52
C ILE A 133 5.00 21.24 -10.23
N GLU A 134 4.43 22.37 -10.63
CA GLU A 134 5.22 23.58 -10.75
C GLU A 134 5.72 23.95 -9.35
N ALA A 135 7.03 24.12 -9.26
CA ALA A 135 7.79 24.39 -8.06
C ALA A 135 7.21 25.56 -7.25
N SER A 136 6.32 25.28 -6.31
CA SER A 136 5.95 26.21 -5.24
C SER A 136 6.95 26.08 -4.09
N PHE A 137 8.21 26.35 -4.40
CA PHE A 137 9.28 26.72 -3.46
C PHE A 137 10.14 27.82 -4.09
N THR A 138 9.49 28.93 -4.43
CA THR A 138 10.18 30.24 -4.50
C THR A 138 9.20 31.31 -4.06
N GLY A 139 9.50 31.96 -2.93
CA GLY A 139 8.70 32.99 -2.28
C GLY A 139 9.21 33.23 -0.88
#